data_AF-A0A3P1TET9-F1
#
_entry.id   AF-A0A3P1TET9-F1
#
_cell.length_a   1.000
_cell.length_b   1.000
_cell.length_c   1.000
_cell.angle_alpha   90.00
_cell.angle_beta   90.00
_cell.angle_gamma   90.00
#
_symmetry.space_group_name_H-M   'P 1'
#
loop_
_entity.id
_entity.type
_entity.pdbx_description
1 polymer ?
#
loop_
_entity_poly.entity_id
_entity_poly.type
_entity_poly.pdbx_seq_one_letter_code
_entity_poly.pdbx_strand_id
1 'polypeptide(L)'
;MIQGREISDAQVQAWADEAETGYDVDELQRRWGRPPRAGKASRVVPTRFSDEELSELMERAEREGLDRSTAIRTAVREWVRA
;
A
#
# COMPACT_ATOMS: atom_id res chain seq x y z
N MET A 1 -14.61 -25.93 -0.13
CA MET A 1 -13.82 -25.52 -1.31
C MET A 1 -13.11 -24.21 -1.02
N ILE A 2 -11.77 -24.17 -1.01
CA ILE A 2 -11.00 -22.92 -1.00
C ILE A 2 -10.19 -22.87 -2.30
N GLN A 3 -10.27 -21.75 -3.02
CA GLN A 3 -9.63 -21.58 -4.34
C GLN A 3 -9.93 -22.72 -5.34
N GLY A 4 -11.16 -23.24 -5.31
CA GLY A 4 -11.59 -24.32 -6.20
C GLY A 4 -11.07 -25.71 -5.84
N ARG A 5 -10.44 -25.90 -4.67
CA ARG A 5 -9.99 -27.21 -4.18
C ARG A 5 -10.85 -27.70 -3.03
N GLU A 6 -11.22 -28.99 -3.05
CA GLU A 6 -11.90 -29.65 -1.93
C GLU A 6 -10.95 -29.73 -0.74
N ILE A 7 -11.51 -29.55 0.45
CA ILE A 7 -10.77 -29.56 1.71
C ILE A 7 -11.13 -30.87 2.40
N SER A 8 -10.11 -31.64 2.78
CA SER A 8 -10.28 -32.86 3.55
C SER A 8 -10.50 -32.56 5.03
N ASP A 9 -11.15 -33.47 5.75
CA ASP A 9 -11.33 -33.36 7.21
C ASP A 9 -9.99 -33.27 7.94
N ALA A 10 -8.96 -33.96 7.44
CA ALA A 10 -7.61 -33.87 7.98
C ALA A 10 -7.02 -32.45 7.86
N GLN A 11 -7.32 -31.75 6.76
CA GLN A 11 -6.88 -30.38 6.56
C GLN A 11 -7.65 -29.40 7.45
N VAL A 12 -8.93 -29.66 7.71
CA VAL A 12 -9.71 -28.89 8.69
C VAL A 12 -9.14 -29.08 10.09
N GLN A 13 -8.83 -30.31 10.48
CA GLN A 13 -8.27 -30.60 11.80
C GLN A 13 -6.90 -29.94 11.99
N ALA A 14 -6.03 -29.99 10.98
CA ALA A 14 -4.72 -29.34 11.04
C ALA A 14 -4.83 -27.82 11.27
N TRP A 15 -5.80 -27.15 10.64
CA TRP A 15 -6.04 -25.73 10.86
C TRP A 15 -6.65 -25.43 12.23
N ALA A 16 -7.49 -26.33 12.76
CA ALA A 16 -8.03 -26.19 14.10
C ALA A 16 -6.91 -26.29 15.14
N ASP A 17 -6.04 -27.29 15.02
CA ASP A 17 -4.90 -27.50 15.92
C ASP A 17 -3.93 -26.31 15.88
N GLU A 18 -3.68 -25.75 14.69
CA GLU A 18 -2.87 -24.53 14.50
C GLU A 18 -3.49 -23.31 15.20
N ALA A 19 -4.82 -23.14 15.09
CA ALA A 19 -5.53 -22.04 15.73
C ALA A 19 -5.54 -22.17 17.27
N GLU A 20 -5.68 -23.39 17.79
CA GLU A 20 -5.67 -23.68 19.23
C GLU A 20 -4.28 -23.53 19.84
N THR A 21 -3.22 -23.91 19.09
CA THR A 21 -1.82 -23.71 19.50
C THR A 21 -1.49 -22.21 19.61
N GLY A 22 -2.11 -21.38 18.77
CA GLY A 22 -1.87 -19.95 18.71
C GLY A 22 -0.57 -19.58 18.01
N TYR A 23 -0.44 -18.31 17.63
CA TYR A 23 0.74 -17.79 16.93
C TYR A 23 1.65 -16.99 17.88
N ASP A 24 2.97 -17.05 17.64
CA ASP A 24 3.91 -16.16 18.30
C ASP A 24 3.73 -14.71 17.79
N VAL A 25 3.26 -13.84 18.69
CA VAL A 25 3.01 -12.42 18.38
C VAL A 25 4.29 -11.69 17.96
N ASP A 26 5.45 -12.05 18.52
CA ASP A 26 6.71 -11.41 18.19
C ASP A 26 7.19 -11.80 16.78
N GLU A 27 6.90 -13.02 16.34
CA GLU A 27 7.13 -13.44 14.96
C GLU A 27 6.19 -12.71 13.98
N LEU A 28 4.91 -12.57 14.36
CA LEU A 28 3.91 -11.83 13.57
C LEU A 28 4.22 -10.33 13.48
N GLN A 29 4.80 -9.70 14.49
CA GLN A 29 5.14 -8.28 14.42
C GLN A 29 6.29 -7.99 13.47
N ARG A 30 7.19 -8.95 13.22
CA ARG A 30 8.42 -8.70 12.46
C ARG A 30 8.17 -8.33 10.99
N ARG A 31 7.10 -8.81 10.35
CA ARG A 31 6.98 -8.70 8.88
C ARG A 31 5.55 -8.71 8.31
N TRP A 32 4.68 -7.76 8.69
CA TRP A 32 3.35 -7.67 8.05
C TRP A 32 2.87 -6.25 7.73
N GLY A 33 3.78 -5.28 7.66
CA GLY A 33 3.48 -3.93 7.18
C GLY A 33 3.63 -3.80 5.66
N ARG A 34 2.88 -2.86 5.05
CA ARG A 34 3.16 -2.44 3.67
C ARG A 34 4.62 -1.97 3.59
N PRO A 35 5.43 -2.51 2.66
CA PRO A 35 6.80 -2.04 2.50
C PRO A 35 6.83 -0.52 2.35
N PRO A 36 7.76 0.17 3.03
CA PRO A 36 7.88 1.61 2.87
C PRO A 36 8.20 1.92 1.40
N ARG A 37 7.64 3.02 0.89
CA ARG A 37 7.89 3.45 -0.50
C ARG A 37 9.36 3.83 -0.78
N ALA A 38 10.15 4.05 0.26
CA ALA A 38 11.57 4.40 0.20
C ALA A 38 12.33 3.60 1.27
N GLY A 39 13.65 3.77 1.37
CA GLY A 39 14.48 3.08 2.37
C GLY A 39 14.09 3.35 3.84
N LYS A 40 13.18 4.30 4.09
CA LYS A 40 12.58 4.62 5.39
C LYS A 40 11.10 5.02 5.21
N ALA A 41 10.37 5.14 6.32
CA ALA A 41 9.01 5.67 6.33
C ALA A 41 8.95 7.05 5.64
N SER A 42 7.91 7.28 4.83
CA SER A 42 7.71 8.57 4.16
C SER A 42 7.36 9.67 5.17
N ARG A 43 7.90 10.87 4.99
CA ARG A 43 7.52 12.07 5.74
C ARG A 43 6.39 12.80 5.02
N VAL A 44 5.35 13.21 5.75
CA VAL A 44 4.27 14.07 5.23
C VAL A 44 4.70 15.53 5.35
N VAL A 45 4.54 16.29 4.27
CA VAL A 45 4.74 17.75 4.22
C VAL A 45 3.41 18.36 3.76
N PRO A 46 2.69 19.10 4.62
CA PRO A 46 1.43 19.74 4.23
C PRO A 46 1.70 20.99 3.39
N THR A 47 1.00 21.12 2.27
CA THR A 47 1.04 22.28 1.37
C THR A 47 -0.39 22.70 1.05
N ARG A 48 -0.65 24.01 0.93
CA ARG A 48 -1.94 24.53 0.49
C ARG A 48 -1.89 24.73 -1.02
N PHE A 49 -2.94 24.27 -1.70
CA PHE A 49 -3.21 24.56 -3.09
C PHE A 49 -4.49 25.38 -3.14
N SER A 50 -4.59 26.33 -4.07
CA SER A 50 -5.88 26.85 -4.48
C SER A 50 -6.69 25.75 -5.17
N ASP A 51 -8.00 25.94 -5.26
CA ASP A 51 -8.87 25.01 -5.99
C ASP A 51 -8.49 24.96 -7.49
N GLU A 52 -8.06 26.08 -8.05
CA GLU A 52 -7.58 26.20 -9.43
C GLU A 52 -6.29 25.40 -9.64
N GLU A 53 -5.27 25.61 -8.81
CA GLU A 53 -4.00 24.87 -8.88
C GLU A 53 -4.21 23.36 -8.78
N LEU A 54 -5.13 22.93 -7.90
CA LEU A 54 -5.45 21.52 -7.72
C LEU A 54 -6.22 20.96 -8.94
N SER A 55 -7.14 21.72 -9.52
CA SER A 55 -7.87 21.33 -10.73
C SER A 55 -6.94 21.15 -11.92
N GLU A 56 -6.07 22.13 -12.19
CA GLU A 56 -5.11 22.07 -13.30
C GLU A 56 -4.16 20.88 -13.17
N LEU A 57 -3.67 20.61 -11.95
CA LEU A 57 -2.86 19.44 -11.65
C LEU A 57 -3.63 18.14 -11.94
N MET A 58 -4.89 18.05 -11.53
CA MET A 58 -5.72 16.86 -11.70
C MET A 58 -6.08 16.62 -13.17
N GLU A 59 -6.41 17.66 -13.93
CA GLU A 59 -6.64 17.59 -15.37
C GLU A 59 -5.40 17.09 -16.13
N ARG A 60 -4.22 17.62 -15.78
CA ARG A 60 -2.96 17.12 -16.36
C ARG A 60 -2.70 15.66 -15.96
N ALA A 61 -2.93 15.31 -14.70
CA ALA A 61 -2.74 13.95 -14.21
C ALA A 61 -3.66 12.95 -14.94
N GLU A 62 -4.92 13.32 -15.20
CA GLU A 62 -5.86 12.50 -15.96
C GLU A 62 -5.39 12.27 -17.40
N ARG A 63 -4.94 13.33 -18.09
CA ARG A 63 -4.38 13.19 -19.46
C ARG A 63 -3.15 12.26 -19.51
N GLU A 64 -2.37 12.22 -18.43
CA GLU A 64 -1.18 11.37 -18.32
C GLU A 64 -1.47 9.99 -17.69
N GLY A 65 -2.72 9.69 -17.32
CA GLY A 65 -3.10 8.43 -16.67
C GLY A 65 -2.50 8.25 -15.27
N LEU A 66 -2.22 9.35 -14.56
CA LEU A 66 -1.61 9.35 -13.23
C LEU A 66 -2.63 9.65 -12.14
N ASP A 67 -2.46 8.99 -10.99
CA ASP A 67 -3.14 9.43 -9.77
C ASP A 67 -2.53 10.74 -9.24
N ARG A 68 -3.32 11.50 -8.47
CA ARG A 68 -2.91 12.78 -7.85
C ARG A 68 -1.57 12.70 -7.12
N SER A 69 -1.36 11.66 -6.30
CA SER A 69 -0.12 11.53 -5.50
C SER A 69 1.09 11.21 -6.38
N THR A 70 0.88 10.52 -7.49
CA THR A 70 1.92 10.21 -8.48
C THR A 70 2.26 11.44 -9.30
N ALA A 71 1.28 12.22 -9.75
CA ALA A 71 1.49 13.50 -10.43
C ALA A 71 2.32 14.49 -9.58
N ILE A 72 1.93 14.73 -8.32
CA ILE A 72 2.67 15.63 -7.41
C ILE A 72 4.13 15.18 -7.25
N ARG A 73 4.35 13.88 -7.02
CA ARG A 73 5.71 13.34 -6.84
C ARG A 73 6.54 13.43 -8.12
N THR A 74 5.92 13.26 -9.28
CA THR A 74 6.60 13.44 -10.58
C THR A 74 7.02 14.89 -10.76
N ALA A 75 6.11 15.85 -10.57
CA ALA A 75 6.42 17.28 -10.66
C ALA A 75 7.58 17.68 -9.73
N VAL A 76 7.57 17.22 -8.47
CA VAL A 76 8.67 17.48 -7.53
C VAL A 76 9.99 16.85 -8.00
N ARG A 77 9.97 15.62 -8.55
CA ARG A 77 11.18 14.99 -9.08
C ARG A 77 11.73 15.71 -10.31
N GLU A 78 10.86 16.16 -11.20
CA GLU A 78 11.24 16.94 -12.38
C GLU A 78 11.84 18.29 -11.98
N TRP A 79 11.20 18.99 -11.05
CA TRP A 79 11.69 20.25 -10.49
C TRP A 79 13.10 20.12 -9.90
N VAL A 80 13.40 19.04 -9.16
CA VAL A 80 14.74 18.81 -8.57
C VAL A 80 15.81 18.47 -9.61
N ARG A 81 15.40 17.98 -10.79
CA ARG A 81 16.31 17.59 -11.88
C ARG A 81 16.54 18.70 -12.91
N ALA A 82 15.70 19.74 -12.90
CA ALA A 82 15.86 20.95 -13.70
C ALA A 82 17.03 21.79 -13.19
#